data_AF-A0A519C551-F1
#
_entry.id   AF-A0A519C551-F1
#
_cell.length_a   1.000
_cell.length_b   1.000
_cell.length_c   1.000
_cell.angle_alpha   90.00
_cell.angle_beta   90.00
_cell.angle_gamma   90.00
#
_symmetry.space_group_name_H-M   'P 1'
#
loop_
_entity.id
_entity.type
_entity.pdbx_description
1 polymer ?
#
loop_
_entity_poly.entity_id
_entity_poly.type
_entity_poly.pdbx_seq_one_letter_code
_entity_poly.pdbx_strand_id
1 'polypeptide(L)'
;MNSRKLVVIVLSGLFLLTSWSSTWFEITAVGVYSEGIEREPTITTEYIIDSNQESFELSIDNSTPLLLYWINREDVSPGQTDSENNSSDLADDSEESISDRQACSGSCLDMTRGILKLTMIAMFAAIFLSVVRPIRSIRIATVTTWVIGILIILIAIPLAVATDFGISDGNDSGDESSTGGFDTNTQETVEVNQFAHFRQDSGYSISFEGIEFTYESIGFDLGLLDEEDRDDVIETAPIEGDPGYESLIGFDGKLMIGPGPIITWWLLIAPLVVLNLIETRESFEEE
;
A
#
# COMPACT_ATOMS: atom_id res chain seq x y z
N MET A 1 -18.64 -26.02 -33.89
CA MET A 1 -17.81 -25.85 -32.68
C MET A 1 -18.47 -26.65 -31.55
N ASN A 2 -17.73 -27.50 -30.83
CA ASN A 2 -18.30 -28.33 -29.75
C ASN A 2 -18.85 -27.43 -28.63
N SER A 3 -19.94 -27.83 -27.96
CA SER A 3 -20.57 -27.05 -26.87
C SER A 3 -19.57 -26.69 -25.77
N ARG A 4 -18.67 -27.62 -25.41
CA ARG A 4 -17.59 -27.40 -24.43
C ARG A 4 -16.60 -26.30 -24.85
N LYS A 5 -16.20 -26.28 -26.13
CA LYS A 5 -15.29 -25.27 -26.69
C LYS A 5 -15.89 -23.87 -26.65
N LEU A 6 -17.20 -23.78 -26.89
CA LEU A 6 -17.94 -22.52 -26.78
C LEU A 6 -17.99 -22.05 -25.32
N VAL A 7 -18.25 -22.96 -24.38
CA VAL A 7 -18.25 -22.66 -22.94
C VAL A 7 -16.90 -22.11 -22.48
N VAL A 8 -15.77 -22.70 -22.90
CA VAL A 8 -14.43 -22.21 -22.56
C VAL A 8 -14.22 -20.77 -23.06
N ILE A 9 -14.60 -20.48 -24.32
CA ILE A 9 -14.47 -19.13 -24.88
C ILE A 9 -15.32 -18.13 -24.09
N VAL A 10 -16.60 -18.46 -23.84
CA VAL A 10 -17.52 -17.56 -23.13
C VAL A 10 -17.06 -17.31 -21.69
N LEU A 11 -16.67 -18.35 -20.95
CA LEU A 11 -16.17 -18.21 -19.58
C LEU A 11 -14.87 -17.43 -19.55
N SER A 12 -13.95 -17.66 -20.49
CA SER A 12 -12.71 -16.89 -20.54
C SER A 12 -12.96 -15.40 -20.81
N GLY A 13 -13.89 -15.07 -21.71
CA GLY A 13 -14.29 -13.70 -21.96
C GLY A 13 -14.92 -13.05 -20.73
N LEU A 14 -15.79 -13.80 -20.03
CA LEU A 14 -16.41 -13.33 -18.78
C LEU A 14 -15.37 -13.06 -17.69
N PHE A 15 -14.44 -13.99 -17.45
CA PHE A 15 -13.38 -13.83 -16.44
C PHE A 15 -12.43 -12.68 -16.78
N LEU A 16 -12.08 -12.49 -18.05
CA LEU A 16 -11.24 -11.35 -18.46
C LEU A 16 -11.97 -10.01 -18.29
N LEU A 17 -13.26 -9.94 -18.65
CA LEU A 17 -14.05 -8.71 -18.47
C LEU A 17 -14.28 -8.37 -16.99
N THR A 18 -14.55 -9.38 -16.17
CA THR A 18 -14.71 -9.19 -14.71
C THR A 18 -13.39 -8.81 -14.05
N SER A 19 -12.28 -9.45 -14.45
CA SER A 19 -10.92 -9.08 -14.04
C SER A 19 -10.57 -7.64 -14.42
N TRP A 20 -10.93 -7.20 -15.63
CA TRP A 20 -10.72 -5.81 -16.05
C TRP A 20 -11.52 -4.83 -15.19
N SER A 21 -12.79 -5.14 -14.90
CA SER A 21 -13.69 -4.26 -14.16
C SER A 21 -13.53 -4.30 -12.63
N SER A 22 -12.79 -5.25 -12.08
CA SER A 22 -12.55 -5.35 -10.63
C SER A 22 -11.50 -4.35 -10.16
N THR A 23 -11.35 -4.20 -8.85
CA THR A 23 -10.20 -3.51 -8.26
C THR A 23 -8.92 -4.33 -8.49
N TRP A 24 -7.85 -3.62 -8.82
CA TRP A 24 -6.58 -4.22 -9.23
C TRP A 24 -5.59 -4.28 -8.10
N PHE A 25 -5.59 -3.23 -7.27
CA PHE A 25 -4.68 -3.06 -6.16
C PHE A 25 -5.37 -2.22 -5.09
N GLU A 26 -5.10 -2.55 -3.84
CA GLU A 26 -5.72 -1.95 -2.68
C GLU A 26 -4.68 -1.76 -1.58
N ILE A 27 -4.72 -0.59 -0.95
CA ILE A 27 -3.97 -0.27 0.25
C ILE A 27 -4.98 0.24 1.28
N THR A 28 -5.03 -0.41 2.43
CA THR A 28 -5.89 -0.01 3.55
C THR A 28 -5.01 0.23 4.76
N ALA A 29 -5.06 1.42 5.34
CA ALA A 29 -4.38 1.74 6.57
C ALA A 29 -5.39 2.13 7.65
N VAL A 30 -5.28 1.54 8.83
CA VAL A 30 -6.09 1.86 10.01
C VAL A 30 -5.14 2.19 11.14
N GLY A 31 -5.23 3.40 11.67
CA GLY A 31 -4.49 3.85 12.85
C GLY A 31 -5.46 4.16 13.98
N VAL A 32 -5.25 3.57 15.15
CA VAL A 32 -6.01 3.87 16.36
C VAL A 32 -5.09 4.56 17.34
N TYR A 33 -5.51 5.72 17.84
CA TYR A 33 -4.80 6.44 18.90
C TYR A 33 -5.49 6.18 20.24
N SER A 34 -4.68 6.04 21.28
CA SER A 34 -5.14 5.92 22.66
C SER A 34 -4.44 6.95 23.53
N GLU A 35 -5.22 7.57 24.42
CA GLU A 35 -4.78 8.60 25.37
C GLU A 35 -5.59 8.41 26.65
N GLY A 36 -4.93 7.99 27.73
CA GLY A 36 -5.58 7.78 29.02
C GLY A 36 -6.87 6.93 28.93
N ILE A 37 -8.05 7.57 29.01
CA ILE A 37 -9.37 6.92 28.92
C ILE A 37 -9.67 6.52 27.47
N GLU A 38 -10.00 5.24 27.22
CA GLU A 38 -10.35 4.66 25.91
C GLU A 38 -11.39 5.51 25.15
N ARG A 39 -10.92 6.34 24.23
CA ARG A 39 -11.74 7.05 23.24
C ARG A 39 -11.40 6.66 21.80
N GLU A 40 -10.33 5.88 21.59
CA GLU A 40 -9.94 5.21 20.34
C GLU A 40 -10.26 6.00 19.03
N PRO A 41 -9.83 7.27 18.88
CA PRO A 41 -9.90 7.93 17.57
C PRO A 41 -9.21 7.06 16.52
N THR A 42 -9.92 6.86 15.41
CA THR A 42 -9.51 5.94 14.35
C THR A 42 -9.34 6.72 13.06
N ILE A 43 -8.12 6.69 12.50
CA ILE A 43 -7.81 7.18 11.16
C ILE A 43 -7.88 5.99 10.23
N THR A 44 -8.75 6.03 9.23
CA THR A 44 -8.81 5.02 8.17
C THR A 44 -8.49 5.66 6.83
N THR A 45 -7.53 5.10 6.12
CA THR A 45 -7.11 5.51 4.79
C THR A 45 -7.31 4.32 3.85
N GLU A 46 -8.04 4.54 2.76
CA GLU A 46 -8.24 3.56 1.70
C GLU A 46 -7.75 4.13 0.39
N TYR A 47 -6.93 3.35 -0.31
CA TYR A 47 -6.42 3.67 -1.62
C TYR A 47 -6.65 2.50 -2.56
N ILE A 48 -7.40 2.75 -3.63
CA ILE A 48 -7.88 1.71 -4.54
C ILE A 48 -7.57 2.12 -5.97
N ILE A 49 -7.11 1.14 -6.75
CA ILE A 49 -6.86 1.31 -8.19
C ILE A 49 -7.74 0.36 -8.98
N ASP A 50 -8.37 0.89 -10.03
CA ASP A 50 -9.07 0.11 -11.03
C ASP A 50 -8.63 0.47 -12.47
N SER A 51 -9.35 -0.10 -13.44
CA SER A 51 -9.09 0.09 -14.87
C SER A 51 -9.13 1.51 -15.40
N ASN A 52 -9.82 2.42 -14.72
CA ASN A 52 -10.10 3.77 -15.21
C ASN A 52 -9.69 4.85 -14.22
N GLN A 53 -9.74 4.55 -12.92
CA GLN A 53 -9.59 5.53 -11.86
C GLN A 53 -8.71 5.01 -10.74
N GLU A 54 -8.24 5.97 -9.98
CA GLU A 54 -7.50 5.84 -8.73
C GLU A 54 -8.29 6.66 -7.71
N SER A 55 -8.59 6.07 -6.57
CA SER A 55 -9.37 6.72 -5.51
C SER A 55 -8.61 6.65 -4.20
N PHE A 56 -8.58 7.78 -3.50
CA PHE A 56 -8.04 7.93 -2.16
C PHE A 56 -9.17 8.45 -1.25
N GLU A 57 -9.43 7.73 -0.18
CA GLU A 57 -10.40 8.09 0.86
C GLU A 57 -9.71 8.14 2.21
N LEU A 58 -9.88 9.25 2.92
CA LEU A 58 -9.40 9.45 4.28
C LEU A 58 -10.62 9.73 5.16
N SER A 59 -10.75 8.96 6.23
CA SER A 59 -11.75 9.17 7.27
C SER A 59 -11.08 9.22 8.63
N ILE A 60 -11.59 10.09 9.50
CA ILE A 60 -11.12 10.20 10.89
C ILE A 60 -12.36 10.16 11.78
N ASP A 61 -12.52 9.05 12.49
CA ASP A 61 -13.61 8.82 13.41
C ASP A 61 -13.20 9.20 14.83
N ASN A 62 -14.17 9.74 15.58
CA ASN A 62 -14.00 10.18 16.96
C ASN A 62 -12.79 11.10 17.19
N SER A 63 -12.48 11.97 16.23
CA SER A 63 -11.22 12.72 16.09
C SER A 63 -10.89 13.74 17.19
N THR A 64 -11.83 14.07 18.09
CA THR A 64 -11.63 15.17 19.05
C THR A 64 -10.41 15.00 19.96
N PRO A 65 -10.15 13.83 20.57
CA PRO A 65 -8.96 13.63 21.41
C PRO A 65 -7.67 13.79 20.62
N LEU A 66 -7.57 13.14 19.45
CA LEU A 66 -6.40 13.22 18.59
C LEU A 66 -6.09 14.65 18.12
N LEU A 67 -7.12 15.42 17.76
CA LEU A 67 -6.95 16.82 17.36
C LEU A 67 -6.50 17.71 18.52
N LEU A 68 -7.00 17.47 19.74
CA LEU A 68 -6.57 18.20 20.92
C LEU A 68 -5.12 17.86 21.29
N TYR A 69 -4.75 16.60 21.21
CA TYR A 69 -3.38 16.14 21.36
C TYR A 69 -2.44 16.88 20.39
N TRP A 70 -2.74 16.91 19.09
CA TRP A 70 -1.91 17.62 18.12
C TRP A 70 -1.81 19.13 18.35
N ILE A 71 -2.83 19.76 18.93
CA ILE A 71 -2.83 21.22 19.21
C ILE A 71 -2.05 21.55 20.48
N ASN A 72 -2.11 20.68 21.49
CA ASN A 72 -1.57 20.95 22.82
C ASN A 72 -0.14 20.41 23.01
N ARG A 73 0.31 19.52 22.13
CA ARG A 73 1.64 18.91 22.22
C ARG A 73 2.73 19.93 21.94
N GLU A 74 3.66 20.07 22.89
CA GLU A 74 4.89 20.86 22.75
C GLU A 74 6.06 20.01 22.24
N ASP A 75 6.99 20.63 21.51
CA ASP A 75 8.26 19.98 21.11
C ASP A 75 9.31 20.16 22.21
N VAL A 76 9.77 19.04 22.78
CA VAL A 76 10.72 19.02 23.91
C VAL A 76 12.20 18.99 23.45
N SER A 77 12.47 19.29 22.17
CA SER A 77 13.83 19.29 21.62
C SER A 77 14.77 20.27 22.35
N PRO A 78 15.95 19.82 22.84
CA PRO A 78 16.88 20.68 23.55
C PRO A 78 17.53 21.69 22.59
N GLY A 79 16.95 22.90 22.49
CA GLY A 79 17.52 23.98 21.68
C GLY A 79 16.54 25.00 21.10
N GLN A 80 15.22 24.83 21.22
CA GLN A 80 14.26 25.84 20.77
C GLN A 80 14.13 26.97 21.80
N THR A 81 15.08 27.90 21.78
CA THR A 81 14.77 29.29 22.18
C THR A 81 13.81 29.88 21.16
N ASP A 82 12.64 30.34 21.63
CA ASP A 82 11.64 31.11 20.89
C ASP A 82 12.27 32.07 19.88
N SER A 83 12.28 31.67 18.61
CA SER A 83 12.70 32.54 17.52
C SER A 83 11.45 33.09 16.83
N GLU A 84 10.93 34.17 17.40
CA GLU A 84 10.01 35.07 16.70
C GLU A 84 10.66 35.57 15.39
N ASN A 85 9.88 35.54 14.30
CA ASN A 85 10.09 36.25 13.03
C ASN A 85 11.36 35.94 12.21
N ASN A 86 11.17 35.31 11.04
CA ASN A 86 11.13 36.06 9.77
C ASN A 86 10.67 35.17 8.60
N SER A 87 9.52 35.52 8.05
CA SER A 87 9.16 35.23 6.67
C SER A 87 10.12 35.96 5.72
N SER A 88 10.76 35.24 4.80
CA SER A 88 11.20 35.82 3.54
C SER A 88 11.18 34.77 2.44
N ASP A 89 10.37 35.06 1.43
CA ASP A 89 10.12 34.30 0.22
C ASP A 89 11.38 33.87 -0.56
N LEU A 90 11.34 32.60 -0.97
CA LEU A 90 11.55 32.05 -2.32
C LEU A 90 12.11 32.99 -3.40
N ALA A 91 13.28 32.62 -3.93
CA ALA A 91 13.50 32.36 -5.35
C ALA A 91 14.93 31.85 -5.56
N ASP A 92 15.08 30.57 -5.91
CA ASP A 92 16.22 30.17 -6.75
C ASP A 92 15.72 29.23 -7.84
N ASP A 93 15.66 29.80 -9.04
CA ASP A 93 15.32 29.17 -10.30
C ASP A 93 16.60 28.51 -10.82
N SER A 94 16.77 27.22 -10.53
CA SER A 94 17.82 26.41 -11.13
C SER A 94 17.21 25.38 -12.07
N GLU A 95 17.05 25.81 -13.32
CA GLU A 95 17.05 24.90 -14.47
C GLU A 95 18.38 24.12 -14.48
N GLU A 96 18.36 22.85 -14.05
CA GLU A 96 19.33 21.87 -14.54
C GLU A 96 18.64 20.67 -15.18
N SER A 97 19.24 20.27 -16.28
CA SER A 97 18.62 19.54 -17.37
C SER A 97 19.21 18.13 -17.49
N ILE A 98 18.30 17.16 -17.59
CA ILE A 98 18.31 16.01 -18.50
C ILE A 98 19.26 14.83 -18.21
N SER A 99 18.58 13.68 -18.08
CA SER A 99 18.93 12.29 -18.41
C SER A 99 19.58 11.44 -17.31
N ASP A 100 18.76 10.61 -16.65
CA ASP A 100 18.61 9.21 -17.03
C ASP A 100 17.63 8.47 -16.09
N ARG A 101 16.47 8.09 -16.66
CA ARG A 101 15.43 7.11 -16.21
C ARG A 101 13.99 7.62 -16.33
N GLN A 102 13.66 8.32 -17.41
CA GLN A 102 12.25 8.49 -17.77
C GLN A 102 11.70 7.18 -18.33
N ALA A 103 11.53 6.16 -17.47
CA ALA A 103 10.99 4.86 -17.83
C ALA A 103 9.49 4.94 -18.18
N CYS A 104 8.83 6.03 -17.81
CA CYS A 104 7.45 6.34 -18.15
C CYS A 104 7.38 7.81 -18.60
N SER A 105 7.07 8.08 -19.87
CA SER A 105 6.77 9.44 -20.34
C SER A 105 5.31 9.80 -19.95
N GLY A 106 5.03 9.92 -18.65
CA GLY A 106 3.70 10.06 -18.06
C GLY A 106 3.56 9.29 -16.74
N SER A 107 2.33 9.06 -16.25
CA SER A 107 2.06 8.16 -15.12
C SER A 107 2.46 6.71 -15.49
N CYS A 108 3.28 6.07 -14.66
CA CYS A 108 3.66 4.67 -14.85
C CYS A 108 2.45 3.74 -14.73
N LEU A 109 1.46 4.14 -13.94
CA LEU A 109 0.22 3.41 -13.76
C LEU A 109 -0.63 3.43 -15.04
N ASP A 110 -0.71 4.56 -15.76
CA ASP A 110 -1.39 4.64 -17.06
C ASP A 110 -0.73 3.76 -18.13
N MET A 111 0.61 3.74 -18.16
CA MET A 111 1.35 2.81 -19.02
C MET A 111 1.03 1.36 -18.68
N THR A 112 0.97 1.03 -17.39
CA THR A 112 0.64 -0.31 -16.89
C THR A 112 -0.79 -0.71 -17.22
N ARG A 113 -1.77 0.21 -17.12
CA ARG A 113 -3.16 0.02 -17.60
C ARG A 113 -3.18 -0.38 -19.08
N GLY A 114 -2.40 0.31 -19.91
CA GLY A 114 -2.26 0.01 -21.33
C GLY A 114 -1.67 -1.39 -21.61
N ILE A 115 -0.60 -1.75 -20.90
CA ILE A 115 0.07 -3.05 -21.03
C ILE A 115 -0.85 -4.19 -20.56
N LEU A 116 -1.54 -4.01 -19.43
CA LEU A 116 -2.49 -4.99 -18.92
C LEU A 116 -3.65 -5.20 -19.90
N LYS A 117 -4.21 -4.11 -20.44
CA LYS A 117 -5.27 -4.18 -21.47
C LYS A 117 -4.83 -4.98 -22.68
N LEU A 118 -3.63 -4.72 -23.19
CA LEU A 118 -3.07 -5.45 -24.33
C LEU A 118 -2.85 -6.93 -23.99
N THR A 119 -2.40 -7.22 -22.77
CA THR A 119 -2.22 -8.59 -22.27
C THR A 119 -3.55 -9.33 -22.16
N MET A 120 -4.61 -8.69 -21.67
CA MET A 120 -5.95 -9.29 -21.61
C MET A 120 -6.50 -9.60 -23.01
N ILE A 121 -6.34 -8.69 -23.97
CA ILE A 121 -6.74 -8.91 -25.38
C ILE A 121 -5.92 -10.07 -25.98
N ALA A 122 -4.61 -10.08 -25.75
CA ALA A 122 -3.72 -11.15 -26.21
C ALA A 122 -4.11 -12.49 -25.59
N MET A 123 -4.49 -12.52 -24.31
CA MET A 123 -4.94 -13.73 -23.61
C MET A 123 -6.23 -14.27 -24.23
N PHE A 124 -7.22 -13.41 -24.46
CA PHE A 124 -8.46 -13.82 -25.12
C PHE A 124 -8.20 -14.37 -26.52
N ALA A 125 -7.36 -13.68 -27.31
CA ALA A 125 -6.99 -14.13 -28.65
C ALA A 125 -6.23 -15.48 -28.60
N ALA A 126 -5.33 -15.67 -27.64
CA ALA A 126 -4.58 -16.91 -27.48
C ALA A 126 -5.49 -18.09 -27.10
N ILE A 127 -6.45 -17.90 -26.19
CA ILE A 127 -7.46 -18.92 -25.85
C ILE A 127 -8.31 -19.25 -27.08
N PHE A 128 -8.83 -18.23 -27.75
CA PHE A 128 -9.66 -18.41 -28.94
C PHE A 128 -8.91 -19.19 -30.04
N LEU A 129 -7.67 -18.78 -30.33
CA LEU A 129 -6.81 -19.46 -31.30
C LEU A 129 -6.48 -20.89 -30.87
N SER A 130 -6.21 -21.14 -29.59
CA SER A 130 -5.92 -22.50 -29.09
C SER A 130 -7.12 -23.43 -29.25
N VAL A 131 -8.35 -22.92 -29.09
CA VAL A 131 -9.59 -23.67 -29.29
C VAL A 131 -9.86 -23.99 -30.76
N VAL A 132 -9.60 -23.03 -31.66
CA VAL A 132 -9.84 -23.17 -33.11
C VAL A 132 -8.73 -23.97 -33.81
N ARG A 133 -7.47 -23.74 -33.43
CA ARG A 133 -6.27 -24.42 -33.96
C ARG A 133 -5.38 -24.88 -32.79
N PRO A 134 -5.56 -26.11 -32.30
CA PRO A 134 -4.82 -26.63 -31.14
C PRO A 134 -3.37 -27.01 -31.48
N ILE A 135 -2.58 -26.04 -31.93
CA ILE A 135 -1.16 -26.21 -32.26
C ILE A 135 -0.34 -26.01 -30.99
N ARG A 136 0.71 -26.83 -30.81
CA ARG A 136 1.58 -26.79 -29.61
C ARG A 136 2.16 -25.39 -29.33
N SER A 137 2.57 -24.65 -30.34
CA SER A 137 3.13 -23.30 -30.18
C SER A 137 2.09 -22.30 -29.65
N ILE A 138 0.84 -22.38 -30.10
CA ILE A 138 -0.25 -21.48 -29.64
C ILE A 138 -0.57 -21.74 -28.17
N ARG A 139 -0.52 -23.01 -27.74
CA ARG A 139 -0.74 -23.39 -26.33
C ARG A 139 0.36 -22.91 -25.41
N ILE A 140 1.62 -23.06 -25.85
CA ILE A 140 2.75 -22.48 -25.13
C ILE A 140 2.54 -20.97 -25.02
N ALA A 141 2.13 -20.31 -26.12
CA ALA A 141 1.80 -18.89 -26.11
C ALA A 141 0.70 -18.57 -25.08
N THR A 142 -0.40 -19.33 -25.02
CA THR A 142 -1.48 -19.14 -24.03
C THR A 142 -0.96 -19.23 -22.59
N VAL A 143 -0.16 -20.24 -22.27
CA VAL A 143 0.42 -20.40 -20.92
C VAL A 143 1.37 -19.24 -20.62
N THR A 144 2.21 -18.84 -21.58
CA THR A 144 3.12 -17.71 -21.38
C THR A 144 2.39 -16.40 -21.17
N THR A 145 1.32 -16.13 -21.93
CA THR A 145 0.50 -14.92 -21.75
C THR A 145 -0.21 -14.92 -20.40
N TRP A 146 -0.67 -16.08 -19.93
CA TRP A 146 -1.26 -16.20 -18.59
C TRP A 146 -0.25 -15.87 -17.49
N VAL A 147 0.97 -16.40 -17.57
CA VAL A 147 2.06 -16.10 -16.63
C VAL A 147 2.46 -14.63 -16.68
N ILE A 148 2.57 -14.05 -17.89
CA ILE A 148 2.87 -12.62 -18.06
C ILE A 148 1.81 -11.77 -17.37
N GLY A 149 0.52 -12.10 -17.50
CA GLY A 149 -0.54 -11.37 -16.81
C GLY A 149 -0.44 -11.46 -15.28
N ILE A 150 -0.04 -12.61 -14.73
CA ILE A 150 0.25 -12.72 -13.28
C ILE A 150 1.38 -11.79 -12.87
N LEU A 151 2.48 -11.79 -13.64
CA LEU A 151 3.63 -10.93 -13.32
C LEU A 151 3.26 -9.44 -13.40
N ILE A 152 2.42 -9.05 -14.35
CA ILE A 152 1.93 -7.67 -14.42
C ILE A 152 1.10 -7.33 -13.18
N ILE A 153 0.16 -8.19 -12.80
CA ILE A 153 -0.72 -7.96 -11.64
C ILE A 153 0.06 -7.89 -10.33
N LEU A 154 1.01 -8.81 -10.10
CA LEU A 154 1.71 -8.94 -8.83
C LEU A 154 2.97 -8.09 -8.71
N ILE A 155 3.54 -7.60 -9.81
CA ILE A 155 4.81 -6.87 -9.79
C ILE A 155 4.68 -5.51 -10.48
N ALA A 156 4.22 -5.48 -11.74
CA ALA A 156 4.19 -4.24 -12.50
C ALA A 156 3.20 -3.23 -11.93
N ILE A 157 2.01 -3.67 -11.48
CA ILE A 157 1.03 -2.78 -10.85
C ILE A 157 1.59 -2.22 -9.52
N PRO A 158 1.99 -3.03 -8.53
CA PRO A 158 2.56 -2.47 -7.30
C PRO A 158 3.77 -1.57 -7.52
N LEU A 159 4.63 -1.89 -8.50
CA LEU A 159 5.79 -1.07 -8.82
C LEU A 159 5.37 0.28 -9.43
N ALA A 160 4.41 0.28 -10.35
CA ALA A 160 3.88 1.51 -10.95
C ALA A 160 3.22 2.41 -9.90
N VAL A 161 2.56 1.81 -8.91
CA VAL A 161 2.00 2.50 -7.75
C VAL A 161 3.11 3.13 -6.93
N ALA A 162 4.12 2.36 -6.54
CA ALA A 162 5.25 2.85 -5.76
C ALA A 162 6.00 3.99 -6.48
N THR A 163 6.15 3.92 -7.80
CA THR A 163 6.78 4.99 -8.59
C THR A 163 5.92 6.24 -8.66
N ASP A 164 4.61 6.10 -8.89
CA ASP A 164 3.70 7.25 -9.01
C ASP A 164 3.49 7.94 -7.64
N PHE A 165 3.62 7.21 -6.53
CA PHE A 165 3.69 7.76 -5.17
C PHE A 165 5.04 8.40 -4.81
N GLY A 166 6.07 8.31 -5.67
CA GLY A 166 7.39 8.87 -5.41
C GLY A 166 8.26 8.05 -4.45
N ILE A 167 7.87 6.81 -4.10
CA ILE A 167 8.66 5.92 -3.22
C ILE A 167 9.95 5.45 -3.92
N SER A 168 10.00 5.47 -5.26
CA SER A 168 11.15 5.01 -6.03
C SER A 168 12.27 6.04 -6.22
N ASP A 169 11.99 7.32 -5.98
CA ASP A 169 12.97 8.39 -6.12
C ASP A 169 13.75 8.51 -4.82
N GLY A 170 14.74 7.63 -4.67
CA GLY A 170 15.64 7.55 -3.50
C GLY A 170 16.60 8.74 -3.39
N ASN A 171 16.09 9.96 -3.44
CA ASN A 171 16.83 11.14 -3.01
C ASN A 171 16.49 11.37 -1.53
N ASP A 172 17.35 10.84 -0.66
CA ASP A 172 17.37 11.06 0.79
C ASP A 172 17.42 12.57 1.11
N SER A 173 16.27 13.21 1.17
CA SER A 173 16.06 14.41 1.97
C SER A 173 15.18 14.00 3.13
N GLY A 174 15.83 13.58 4.22
CA GLY A 174 15.22 13.32 5.53
C GLY A 174 14.70 14.61 6.15
N ASP A 175 13.69 15.20 5.53
CA ASP A 175 12.93 16.28 6.12
C ASP A 175 12.04 15.68 7.20
N GLU A 176 12.48 15.90 8.44
CA GLU A 176 11.83 15.53 9.70
C GLU A 176 10.33 15.85 9.63
N SER A 177 9.50 14.79 9.64
CA SER A 177 8.06 14.95 9.66
C SER A 177 7.59 15.37 11.05
N SER A 178 7.00 16.57 11.14
CA SER A 178 6.43 17.18 12.35
C SER A 178 5.24 16.40 12.97
N THR A 179 4.94 15.19 12.52
CA THR A 179 3.73 14.43 12.90
C THR A 179 3.89 13.46 14.08
N GLY A 180 5.05 13.44 14.76
CA GLY A 180 5.18 12.87 16.10
C GLY A 180 4.73 11.40 16.25
N GLY A 181 4.95 10.55 15.24
CA GLY A 181 4.62 9.13 15.32
C GLY A 181 4.31 8.41 14.00
N PHE A 182 4.22 9.13 12.88
CA PHE A 182 3.98 8.52 11.55
C PHE A 182 5.24 8.26 10.71
N ASP A 183 6.44 8.52 11.25
CA ASP A 183 7.67 8.40 10.49
C ASP A 183 8.24 6.97 10.54
N THR A 184 7.73 6.11 9.65
CA THR A 184 8.26 4.75 9.46
C THR A 184 9.60 4.72 8.71
N ASN A 185 10.16 5.87 8.31
CA ASN A 185 11.47 5.95 7.67
C ASN A 185 12.62 6.10 8.67
N THR A 186 12.31 6.13 9.97
CA THR A 186 13.31 6.11 11.06
C THR A 186 13.75 4.67 11.37
N GLN A 187 14.37 4.00 10.39
CA GLN A 187 15.31 2.94 10.73
C GLN A 187 16.47 3.60 11.47
N GLU A 188 16.48 3.43 12.79
CA GLU A 188 17.41 4.02 13.76
C GLU A 188 16.99 5.42 14.24
N THR A 189 16.63 5.46 15.53
CA THR A 189 16.65 6.62 16.41
C THR A 189 15.57 7.68 16.20
N VAL A 190 14.49 7.56 16.97
CA VAL A 190 13.84 8.76 17.54
C VAL A 190 14.85 9.37 18.51
N GLU A 191 15.92 10.01 18.00
CA GLU A 191 16.96 10.66 18.81
C GLU A 191 16.53 12.06 19.26
N VAL A 192 15.32 12.15 19.79
CA VAL A 192 14.89 13.26 20.66
C VAL A 192 13.94 12.64 21.68
N ASN A 193 14.27 12.75 22.97
CA ASN A 193 13.49 12.19 24.10
C ASN A 193 12.12 12.90 24.25
N GLN A 194 11.25 12.83 23.25
CA GLN A 194 9.87 13.33 23.35
C GLN A 194 9.00 12.35 24.15
N PHE A 195 9.39 11.07 24.21
CA PHE A 195 8.68 10.05 24.98
C PHE A 195 9.55 9.45 26.08
N ALA A 196 8.99 9.30 27.28
CA ALA A 196 9.53 8.47 28.35
C ALA A 196 8.93 7.05 28.30
N HIS A 197 9.73 6.06 28.69
CA HIS A 197 9.34 4.64 28.74
C HIS A 197 8.74 4.08 27.44
N PHE A 198 9.18 4.60 26.29
CA PHE A 198 8.68 4.20 24.98
C PHE A 198 8.93 2.73 24.68
N ARG A 199 7.88 2.07 24.18
CA ARG A 199 7.93 0.70 23.64
C ARG A 199 7.28 0.70 22.28
N GLN A 200 7.85 -0.08 21.39
CA GLN A 200 7.35 -0.28 20.05
C GLN A 200 7.47 -1.76 19.69
N ASP A 201 6.42 -2.29 19.09
CA ASP A 201 6.42 -3.59 18.44
C ASP A 201 5.95 -3.43 16.99
N SER A 202 6.55 -4.19 16.09
CA SER A 202 6.18 -4.17 14.70
C SER A 202 6.24 -5.57 14.10
N GLY A 203 5.30 -5.84 13.21
CA GLY A 203 5.12 -7.15 12.63
C GLY A 203 4.72 -7.04 11.18
N TYR A 204 4.89 -8.16 10.48
CA TYR A 204 4.27 -8.33 9.17
C TYR A 204 3.73 -9.75 9.02
N SER A 205 2.64 -9.88 8.29
CA SER A 205 2.04 -11.15 7.92
C SER A 205 1.78 -11.17 6.42
N ILE A 206 1.89 -12.35 5.80
CA ILE A 206 1.65 -12.53 4.36
C ILE A 206 0.45 -13.46 4.21
N SER A 207 -0.55 -13.00 3.48
CA SER A 207 -1.77 -13.75 3.18
C SER A 207 -2.05 -13.77 1.68
N PHE A 208 -3.16 -14.38 1.27
CA PHE A 208 -3.61 -14.32 -0.13
C PHE A 208 -4.13 -12.92 -0.51
N GLU A 209 -4.57 -12.15 0.48
CA GLU A 209 -5.12 -10.81 0.31
C GLU A 209 -4.00 -9.77 0.16
N GLY A 210 -2.83 -10.02 0.73
CA GLY A 210 -1.70 -9.11 0.62
C GLY A 210 -0.64 -9.31 1.70
N ILE A 211 0.13 -8.26 1.93
CA ILE A 211 1.06 -8.12 3.03
C ILE A 211 0.40 -7.18 4.05
N GLU A 212 0.22 -7.67 5.26
CA GLU A 212 -0.24 -6.87 6.40
C GLU A 212 0.98 -6.45 7.21
N PHE A 213 1.09 -5.16 7.52
CA PHE A 213 2.06 -4.61 8.45
C PHE A 213 1.30 -4.13 9.68
N THR A 214 1.79 -4.52 10.85
CA THR A 214 1.24 -4.08 12.13
C THR A 214 2.29 -3.27 12.86
N TYR A 215 1.86 -2.22 13.53
CA TYR A 215 2.68 -1.35 14.34
C TYR A 215 1.94 -1.06 15.63
N GLU A 216 2.59 -1.20 16.77
CA GLU A 216 2.06 -0.85 18.07
C GLU A 216 3.13 -0.06 18.80
N SER A 217 2.79 1.10 19.34
CA SER A 217 3.68 1.86 20.20
C SER A 217 2.96 2.43 21.41
N ILE A 218 3.68 2.55 22.52
CA ILE A 218 3.16 3.13 23.75
C ILE A 218 4.29 3.85 24.51
N GLY A 219 3.99 5.00 25.08
CA GLY A 219 4.94 5.77 25.89
C GLY A 219 4.31 7.02 26.49
N PHE A 220 5.00 7.66 27.43
CA PHE A 220 4.56 8.92 28.03
C PHE A 220 5.12 10.09 27.22
N ASP A 221 4.28 10.88 26.55
CA ASP A 221 4.73 12.05 25.78
C ASP A 221 5.02 13.23 26.72
N LEU A 222 6.28 13.60 26.82
CA LEU A 222 6.74 14.70 27.67
C LEU A 222 6.24 16.06 27.19
N GLY A 223 5.83 16.19 25.92
CA GLY A 223 5.25 17.40 25.35
C GLY A 223 3.84 17.72 25.85
N LEU A 224 3.23 16.81 26.61
CA LEU A 224 1.95 17.03 27.29
C LEU A 224 2.11 17.45 28.76
N LEU A 225 3.35 17.41 29.28
CA LEU A 225 3.67 17.74 30.66
C LEU A 225 4.30 19.13 30.75
N ASP A 226 4.00 19.83 31.84
CA ASP A 226 4.71 21.03 32.24
C ASP A 226 6.19 20.70 32.50
N GLU A 227 7.11 21.63 32.23
CA GLU A 227 8.56 21.41 32.36
C GLU A 227 8.98 20.89 33.75
N GLU A 228 8.26 21.30 34.80
CA GLU A 228 8.52 20.93 36.20
C GLU A 228 8.24 19.44 36.47
N ASP A 229 7.34 18.82 35.71
CA ASP A 229 6.85 17.46 35.95
C ASP A 229 7.52 16.40 35.05
N ARG A 230 8.30 16.84 34.04
CA ARG A 230 8.95 15.95 33.05
C ARG A 230 9.99 15.03 33.69
N ASP A 231 10.84 15.56 34.56
CA ASP A 231 11.93 14.80 35.19
C ASP A 231 11.40 13.62 36.01
N ASP A 232 10.29 13.81 36.73
CA ASP A 232 9.66 12.77 37.54
C ASP A 232 9.14 11.61 36.67
N VAL A 233 8.52 11.91 35.52
CA VAL A 233 8.00 10.91 34.57
C VAL A 233 9.12 10.20 33.81
N ILE A 234 10.24 10.90 33.52
CA ILE A 234 11.43 10.28 32.92
C ILE A 234 12.07 9.25 33.87
N GLU A 235 12.17 9.59 35.16
CA GLU A 235 12.79 8.71 36.14
C GLU A 235 11.90 7.52 36.51
N THR A 236 10.58 7.75 36.65
CA THR A 236 9.62 6.73 37.09
C THR A 236 8.30 6.81 36.32
N ALA A 237 7.93 5.70 35.66
CA ALA A 237 6.66 5.59 34.95
C ALA A 237 5.46 5.78 35.90
N PRO A 238 4.57 6.77 35.65
CA PRO A 238 3.35 6.97 36.42
C PRO A 238 2.39 5.78 36.35
N ILE A 239 1.59 5.60 37.40
CA ILE A 239 0.50 4.61 37.44
C ILE A 239 -0.84 5.36 37.28
N GLU A 240 -1.88 4.66 36.82
CA GLU A 240 -3.22 5.24 36.65
C GLU A 240 -3.69 5.98 37.92
N GLY A 241 -3.92 7.28 37.79
CA GLY A 241 -4.34 8.18 38.86
C GLY A 241 -3.23 9.03 39.49
N ASP A 242 -1.96 8.74 39.18
CA ASP A 242 -0.83 9.60 39.53
C ASP A 242 -0.71 10.77 38.54
N PRO A 243 -0.16 11.94 38.96
CA PRO A 243 0.14 13.04 38.04
C PRO A 243 1.04 12.57 36.90
N GLY A 244 0.76 13.03 35.68
CA GLY A 244 1.52 12.69 34.49
C GLY A 244 1.09 11.38 33.81
N TYR A 245 0.20 10.58 34.39
CA TYR A 245 -0.32 9.38 33.73
C TYR A 245 -1.12 9.70 32.46
N GLU A 246 -1.77 10.87 32.42
CA GLU A 246 -2.50 11.40 31.26
C GLU A 246 -1.62 11.60 30.03
N SER A 247 -0.29 11.70 30.20
CA SER A 247 0.65 11.77 29.09
C SER A 247 0.89 10.44 28.38
N LEU A 248 0.31 9.33 28.88
CA LEU A 248 0.42 8.02 28.25
C LEU A 248 -0.32 7.99 26.91
N ILE A 249 0.46 7.91 25.84
CA ILE A 249 -0.03 7.83 24.47
C ILE A 249 0.29 6.46 23.90
N GLY A 250 -0.69 5.87 23.20
CA GLY A 250 -0.51 4.67 22.40
C GLY A 250 -0.98 4.87 20.96
N PHE A 251 -0.33 4.18 20.04
CA PHE A 251 -0.68 4.13 18.63
C PHE A 251 -0.68 2.69 18.13
N ASP A 252 -1.80 2.26 17.56
CA ASP A 252 -1.97 0.96 16.92
C ASP A 252 -2.24 1.16 15.42
N GLY A 253 -1.28 0.79 14.59
CA GLY A 253 -1.34 0.85 13.14
C GLY A 253 -1.50 -0.52 12.50
N LYS A 254 -2.37 -0.61 11.50
CA LYS A 254 -2.50 -1.76 10.59
C LYS A 254 -2.51 -1.27 9.16
N LEU A 255 -1.63 -1.80 8.33
CA LEU A 255 -1.50 -1.45 6.91
C LEU A 255 -1.58 -2.74 6.08
N MET A 256 -2.63 -2.90 5.29
CA MET A 256 -2.80 -3.98 4.33
C MET A 256 -2.44 -3.47 2.93
N ILE A 257 -1.53 -4.16 2.25
CA ILE A 257 -1.14 -3.84 0.86
C ILE A 257 -1.27 -5.10 0.03
N GLY A 258 -2.07 -5.07 -1.04
CA GLY A 258 -2.24 -6.28 -1.83
C GLY A 258 -2.99 -6.14 -3.15
N PRO A 259 -2.98 -7.22 -3.95
CA PRO A 259 -3.77 -7.27 -5.17
C PRO A 259 -5.27 -7.31 -4.85
N GLY A 260 -6.06 -6.52 -5.57
CA GLY A 260 -7.51 -6.60 -5.50
C GLY A 260 -8.07 -7.89 -6.12
N PRO A 261 -9.39 -8.05 -6.23
CA PRO A 261 -10.07 -9.23 -6.78
C PRO A 261 -9.66 -9.59 -8.22
N ILE A 262 -8.96 -8.70 -8.94
CA ILE A 262 -8.36 -8.99 -10.24
C ILE A 262 -7.58 -10.32 -10.23
N ILE A 263 -6.83 -10.61 -9.16
CA ILE A 263 -6.00 -11.82 -9.08
C ILE A 263 -6.86 -13.07 -9.04
N THR A 264 -7.95 -13.05 -8.28
CA THR A 264 -8.91 -14.15 -8.18
C THR A 264 -9.53 -14.46 -9.53
N TRP A 265 -9.99 -13.44 -10.26
CA TRP A 265 -10.57 -13.62 -11.59
C TRP A 265 -9.53 -14.11 -12.62
N TRP A 266 -8.29 -13.63 -12.53
CA TRP A 266 -7.21 -14.09 -13.40
C TRP A 266 -6.82 -15.55 -13.15
N LEU A 267 -6.81 -15.99 -11.88
CA LEU A 267 -6.55 -17.38 -11.50
C LEU A 267 -7.64 -18.34 -11.98
N LEU A 268 -8.91 -17.89 -12.04
CA LEU A 268 -10.01 -18.69 -12.60
C LEU A 268 -9.86 -19.01 -14.10
N ILE A 269 -8.97 -18.30 -14.81
CA ILE A 269 -8.61 -18.62 -16.20
C ILE A 269 -7.71 -19.87 -16.27
N ALA A 270 -6.92 -20.14 -15.23
CA ALA A 270 -6.00 -21.29 -15.19
C ALA A 270 -6.67 -22.65 -15.45
N PRO A 271 -7.78 -23.03 -14.77
CA PRO A 271 -8.45 -24.30 -15.06
C PRO A 271 -8.95 -24.38 -16.51
N LEU A 272 -9.36 -23.27 -17.13
CA LEU A 272 -9.75 -23.24 -18.54
C LEU A 272 -8.57 -23.52 -19.47
N VAL A 273 -7.39 -22.97 -19.14
CA VAL A 273 -6.13 -23.24 -19.87
C VAL A 273 -5.75 -24.71 -19.70
N VAL A 274 -5.82 -25.26 -18.49
CA VAL A 274 -5.50 -26.67 -18.21
C VAL A 274 -6.45 -27.62 -18.96
N LEU A 275 -7.76 -27.35 -18.97
CA LEU A 275 -8.73 -28.14 -19.73
C LEU A 275 -8.40 -28.14 -21.24
N ASN A 276 -7.96 -27.01 -21.78
CA ASN A 276 -7.53 -26.91 -23.18
C ASN A 276 -6.28 -27.77 -23.48
N LEU A 277 -5.41 -27.98 -22.49
CA LEU A 277 -4.22 -28.82 -22.60
C LEU A 277 -4.53 -30.33 -22.49
N ILE A 278 -5.45 -30.72 -21.59
CA ILE A 278 -5.78 -32.14 -21.32
C ILE A 278 -6.56 -32.80 -22.47
N GLU A 279 -7.52 -32.10 -23.09
CA GLU A 279 -8.43 -32.67 -24.12
C GLU A 279 -7.69 -33.28 -25.33
N THR A 280 -6.42 -32.93 -25.54
CA THR A 280 -5.58 -33.49 -26.61
C THR A 280 -4.80 -34.75 -26.24
N ARG A 281 -4.59 -35.06 -24.96
CA ARG A 281 -3.92 -36.33 -24.64
C ARG A 281 -4.78 -37.50 -25.12
N GLU A 282 -6.09 -37.40 -24.96
CA GLU A 282 -7.05 -38.38 -25.48
C GLU A 282 -7.05 -38.43 -27.02
N SER A 283 -6.92 -37.29 -27.72
CA SER A 283 -6.90 -37.30 -29.19
C SER A 283 -5.61 -37.85 -29.82
N PHE A 284 -4.50 -37.91 -29.07
CA PHE A 284 -3.23 -38.48 -29.52
C PHE A 284 -3.04 -39.94 -29.12
N GLU A 285 -3.81 -40.47 -28.16
CA GLU A 285 -3.82 -41.90 -27.80
C GLU A 285 -4.72 -42.73 -28.74
N GLU A 286 -5.48 -42.09 -29.64
CA GLU A 286 -6.37 -42.74 -30.63
C GLU A 286 -5.78 -42.84 -32.07
N GLU A 287 -4.52 -42.44 -32.31
CA GLU A 287 -3.79 -42.64 -33.59
C GLU A 287 -2.65 -43.67 -33.44
#